data_AF-A0A2P2M960-F1
#
_entry.id   AF-A0A2P2M960-F1
#
_cell.length_a   1.000
_cell.length_b   1.000
_cell.length_c   1.000
_cell.angle_alpha   90.00
_cell.angle_beta   90.00
_cell.angle_gamma   90.00
#
_symmetry.space_group_name_H-M   'P 1'
#
loop_
_entity.id
_entity.type
_entity.pdbx_description
1 polymer ?
#
loop_
_entity_poly.entity_id
_entity_poly.type
_entity_poly.pdbx_seq_one_letter_code
_entity_poly.pdbx_strand_id
1 'polypeptide(L)'
;MATIYSHSHHNMSLSKEFPGGITNGASWYPIYGGMQDWNYIHAGCFELTLEISDNKWPNANELPTLWQYNKKSLLNLVASVIKTGVHGRIFSSDSGRPIPGIIAIKGINYTVNAGRRFADYHRLLAPRERYEVLATMPGYKSKSTSIWLGETAVNADFILDPEVITKVHNACDCGSGSKKRLGNVWEVHSLIYIFLVCTLAFVCVLLKRKMRSNISSNRQLTKRSLRV
;
A
#
# COMPACT_ATOMS: atom_id res chain seq x y z
N MET A 1 -3.68 16.59 -10.25
CA MET A 1 -2.41 15.88 -10.53
C MET A 1 -2.05 15.94 -12.01
N ALA A 2 -2.87 15.44 -12.94
CA ALA A 2 -2.56 15.43 -14.38
C ALA A 2 -2.14 16.81 -14.93
N THR A 3 -2.85 17.88 -14.56
CA THR A 3 -2.54 19.27 -14.95
C THR A 3 -1.12 19.70 -14.56
N ILE A 4 -0.61 19.23 -13.42
CA ILE A 4 0.73 19.58 -12.93
C ILE A 4 1.80 19.05 -13.89
N TYR A 5 1.60 17.83 -14.37
CA TYR A 5 2.48 17.20 -15.34
C TYR A 5 2.39 17.90 -16.70
N SER A 6 1.16 18.01 -17.23
CA SER A 6 0.89 18.59 -18.55
C SER A 6 1.41 20.04 -18.67
N HIS A 7 1.12 20.90 -17.69
CA HIS A 7 1.53 22.31 -17.73
C HIS A 7 3.05 22.51 -17.59
N SER A 8 3.75 21.53 -17.01
CA SER A 8 5.20 21.57 -16.89
C SER A 8 5.90 20.92 -18.09
N HIS A 9 5.16 20.23 -18.95
CA HIS A 9 5.68 19.54 -20.12
C HIS A 9 5.88 20.55 -21.24
N HIS A 10 6.82 20.26 -22.15
CA HIS A 10 7.18 21.20 -23.22
C HIS A 10 5.98 21.67 -24.06
N ASN A 11 5.09 20.76 -24.45
CA ASN A 11 3.99 21.03 -25.37
C ASN A 11 2.68 20.31 -25.05
N MET A 12 2.59 19.51 -23.97
CA MET A 12 1.42 18.67 -23.71
C MET A 12 0.17 19.53 -23.45
N SER A 13 0.32 20.60 -22.68
CA SER A 13 -0.74 21.56 -22.38
C SER A 13 -1.25 22.34 -23.60
N LEU A 14 -0.50 22.34 -24.70
CA LEU A 14 -0.83 22.99 -25.96
C LEU A 14 -1.58 22.07 -26.93
N SER A 15 -1.92 20.84 -26.51
CA SER A 15 -2.67 19.91 -27.33
C SER A 15 -4.01 20.51 -27.78
N LYS A 16 -4.31 20.37 -29.08
CA LYS A 16 -5.59 20.77 -29.67
C LYS A 16 -6.68 19.71 -29.46
N GLU A 17 -6.28 18.44 -29.36
CA GLU A 17 -7.19 17.31 -29.14
C GLU A 17 -7.61 17.19 -27.68
N PHE A 18 -6.65 17.39 -26.76
CA PHE A 18 -6.87 17.29 -25.32
C PHE A 18 -6.69 18.67 -24.68
N PRO A 19 -7.76 19.43 -24.41
CA PRO A 19 -7.66 20.74 -23.77
C PRO A 19 -6.87 20.69 -22.47
N GLY A 20 -5.82 21.52 -22.37
CA GLY A 20 -4.92 21.54 -21.21
C GLY A 20 -4.02 20.30 -21.10
N GLY A 21 -3.95 19.47 -22.15
CA GLY A 21 -3.11 18.27 -22.21
C GLY A 21 -3.49 17.18 -21.23
N ILE A 22 -4.77 17.10 -20.86
CA ILE A 22 -5.30 16.09 -19.95
C ILE A 22 -6.59 15.50 -20.52
N THR A 23 -6.88 14.26 -20.16
CA THR A 23 -8.15 13.61 -20.50
C THR A 23 -8.59 12.66 -19.40
N ASN A 24 -9.89 12.40 -19.32
CA ASN A 24 -10.40 11.25 -18.57
C ASN A 24 -10.27 10.01 -19.46
N GLY A 25 -9.68 8.93 -18.94
CA GLY A 25 -9.40 7.72 -19.72
C GLY A 25 -10.64 7.18 -20.44
N ALA A 26 -11.75 6.97 -19.73
CA ALA A 26 -12.98 6.47 -20.32
C ALA A 26 -13.63 7.42 -21.34
N SER A 27 -13.45 8.74 -21.18
CA SER A 27 -13.91 9.74 -22.14
C SER A 27 -13.10 9.75 -23.44
N TRP A 28 -11.82 9.38 -23.40
CA TRP A 28 -11.01 9.22 -24.60
C TRP A 28 -11.37 7.91 -25.31
N TYR A 29 -11.23 6.78 -24.60
CA TYR A 29 -11.77 5.48 -24.98
C TYR A 29 -11.79 4.53 -23.77
N PRO A 30 -12.86 3.73 -23.57
CA PRO A 30 -12.96 2.87 -22.41
C PRO A 30 -11.98 1.69 -22.49
N ILE A 31 -11.24 1.45 -21.40
CA ILE A 31 -10.36 0.30 -21.21
C ILE A 31 -10.76 -0.41 -19.92
N TYR A 32 -10.89 -1.73 -19.97
CA TYR A 32 -11.20 -2.56 -18.80
C TYR A 32 -9.97 -3.33 -18.36
N GLY A 33 -9.82 -3.54 -17.04
CA GLY A 33 -8.67 -4.26 -16.48
C GLY A 33 -7.35 -3.49 -16.51
N GLY A 34 -7.41 -2.16 -16.66
CA GLY A 34 -6.23 -1.29 -16.63
C GLY A 34 -5.60 -1.20 -15.24
N MET A 35 -4.27 -1.08 -15.21
CA MET A 35 -3.49 -0.95 -13.98
C MET A 35 -3.84 0.33 -13.19
N GLN A 36 -4.12 1.43 -13.89
CA GLN A 36 -4.42 2.73 -13.28
C GLN A 36 -5.60 2.66 -12.32
N ASP A 37 -6.74 2.13 -12.77
CA ASP A 37 -7.96 2.06 -11.98
C ASP A 37 -7.86 0.97 -10.91
N TRP A 38 -7.14 -0.12 -11.19
CA TRP A 38 -6.85 -1.15 -10.19
C TRP A 38 -6.08 -0.58 -8.99
N ASN A 39 -5.07 0.26 -9.23
CA ASN A 39 -4.31 0.92 -8.18
C ASN A 39 -5.21 1.79 -7.28
N TYR A 40 -6.13 2.54 -7.88
CA TYR A 40 -7.07 3.38 -7.14
C TYR A 40 -8.06 2.56 -6.31
N ILE A 41 -8.68 1.55 -6.92
CA ILE A 41 -9.77 0.79 -6.29
C ILE A 41 -9.24 -0.20 -5.25
N HIS A 42 -8.13 -0.88 -5.54
CA HIS A 42 -7.65 -2.00 -4.72
C HIS A 42 -6.37 -1.70 -3.94
N ALA A 43 -5.45 -0.92 -4.51
CA ALA A 43 -4.13 -0.70 -3.89
C ALA A 43 -4.05 0.55 -3.00
N GLY A 44 -5.06 1.43 -3.03
CA GLY A 44 -4.99 2.68 -2.26
C GLY A 44 -4.12 3.77 -2.89
N CYS A 45 -3.72 3.61 -4.15
CA CYS A 45 -2.72 4.44 -4.82
C CYS A 45 -3.34 5.27 -5.95
N PHE A 46 -2.95 6.55 -6.04
CA PHE A 46 -3.38 7.42 -7.14
C PHE A 46 -2.35 7.32 -8.27
N GLU A 47 -2.73 6.64 -9.35
CA GLU A 47 -1.88 6.46 -10.54
C GLU A 47 -2.35 7.35 -11.69
N LEU A 48 -1.40 7.77 -12.53
CA LEU A 48 -1.65 8.45 -13.81
C LEU A 48 -1.02 7.66 -14.94
N THR A 49 -1.75 7.49 -16.04
CA THR A 49 -1.18 7.10 -17.34
C THR A 49 -0.69 8.33 -18.09
N LEU A 50 0.54 8.28 -18.61
CA LEU A 50 1.19 9.40 -19.30
C LEU A 50 1.56 8.98 -20.73
N GLU A 51 0.93 9.60 -21.72
CA GLU A 51 1.27 9.46 -23.13
C GLU A 51 2.34 10.49 -23.49
N ILE A 52 3.61 10.09 -23.52
CA ILE A 52 4.76 11.01 -23.57
C ILE A 52 5.30 11.26 -24.98
N SER A 53 4.81 10.53 -25.99
CA SER A 53 5.26 10.61 -27.39
C SER A 53 4.21 10.02 -28.34
N ASP A 54 3.99 10.67 -29.48
CA ASP A 54 3.13 10.14 -30.55
C ASP A 54 3.78 8.95 -31.27
N ASN A 55 5.11 8.97 -31.39
CA ASN A 55 5.86 7.82 -31.90
C ASN A 55 6.13 6.86 -30.74
N LYS A 56 5.55 5.65 -30.81
CA LYS A 56 5.75 4.57 -29.82
C LYS A 56 7.19 4.07 -29.76
N TRP A 57 7.94 4.21 -30.86
CA TRP A 57 9.33 3.74 -31.00
C TRP A 57 10.19 4.84 -31.64
N PRO A 58 10.48 5.93 -30.90
CA PRO A 58 11.32 7.02 -31.40
C PRO A 58 12.75 6.54 -31.65
N ASN A 59 13.46 7.21 -32.56
CA ASN A 59 14.87 6.91 -32.79
C ASN A 59 15.70 7.29 -31.55
N ALA A 60 16.82 6.61 -31.34
CA ALA A 60 17.67 6.83 -30.17
C ALA A 60 18.18 8.29 -30.05
N ASN A 61 18.34 8.99 -31.17
CA ASN A 61 18.74 10.40 -31.21
C ASN A 61 17.65 11.37 -30.73
N GLU A 62 16.38 10.96 -30.65
CA GLU A 62 15.26 11.77 -30.15
C GLU A 62 15.12 11.68 -28.61
N LEU A 63 15.67 10.64 -27.99
CA LEU A 63 15.56 10.39 -26.55
C LEU A 63 16.06 11.55 -25.67
N PRO A 64 17.18 12.24 -25.97
CA PRO A 64 17.60 13.39 -25.19
C PRO A 64 16.57 14.52 -25.17
N THR A 65 15.90 14.76 -26.30
CA THR A 65 14.84 15.78 -26.41
C THR A 65 13.60 15.39 -25.62
N LEU A 66 13.13 14.15 -25.78
CA LEU A 66 12.00 13.62 -24.98
C LEU A 66 12.29 13.69 -23.48
N TRP A 67 13.52 13.40 -23.06
CA TRP A 67 13.92 13.59 -21.67
C TRP A 67 13.78 15.04 -21.23
N GLN A 68 14.29 16.01 -21.99
CA GLN A 68 14.17 17.43 -21.63
C GLN A 68 12.71 17.89 -21.53
N TYR A 69 11.83 17.38 -22.40
CA TYR A 69 10.41 17.71 -22.40
C TYR A 69 9.71 17.24 -21.12
N ASN A 70 10.07 16.06 -20.62
CA ASN A 70 9.40 15.40 -19.49
C ASN A 70 10.06 15.70 -18.13
N LYS A 71 11.35 16.07 -18.11
CA LYS A 71 12.15 16.21 -16.88
C LYS A 71 11.48 17.10 -15.82
N LYS A 72 11.04 18.30 -16.21
CA LYS A 72 10.41 19.25 -15.28
C LYS A 72 9.05 18.74 -14.78
N SER A 73 8.26 18.12 -15.66
CA SER A 73 6.96 17.54 -15.32
C SER A 73 7.07 16.41 -14.32
N LEU A 74 8.02 15.49 -14.52
CA LEU A 74 8.28 14.39 -13.60
C LEU A 74 8.65 14.91 -12.20
N LEU A 75 9.56 15.88 -12.13
CA LEU A 75 9.99 16.48 -10.87
C LEU A 75 8.85 17.22 -10.17
N ASN A 76 8.06 18.00 -10.91
CA ASN A 76 6.93 18.75 -10.36
C ASN A 76 5.81 17.83 -9.88
N LEU A 77 5.54 16.72 -10.58
CA LEU A 77 4.55 15.73 -10.16
C LEU A 77 4.97 15.09 -8.83
N VAL A 78 6.21 14.61 -8.72
CA VAL A 78 6.74 14.03 -7.47
C VAL A 78 6.74 15.05 -6.33
N ALA A 79 7.21 16.28 -6.61
CA ALA A 79 7.22 17.35 -5.61
C ALA A 79 5.81 17.69 -5.12
N SER A 80 4.82 17.72 -6.01
CA SER A 80 3.42 17.97 -5.62
C SER A 80 2.89 16.89 -4.70
N VAL A 81 3.17 15.62 -4.95
CA VAL A 81 2.67 14.51 -4.11
C VAL A 81 3.24 14.60 -2.69
N ILE A 82 4.50 15.02 -2.54
CA ILE A 82 5.15 15.17 -1.22
C ILE A 82 4.66 16.43 -0.50
N LYS A 83 4.40 17.51 -1.25
CA LYS A 83 4.12 18.84 -0.69
C LYS A 83 2.65 19.13 -0.47
N THR A 84 1.72 18.24 -0.82
CA THR A 84 0.27 18.51 -0.75
C THR A 84 -0.48 17.39 -0.02
N GLY A 85 -1.75 17.64 0.28
CA GLY A 85 -2.62 16.69 0.97
C GLY A 85 -2.54 16.76 2.49
N VAL A 86 -3.15 15.78 3.15
CA VAL A 86 -3.12 15.61 4.60
C VAL A 86 -2.43 14.30 4.95
N HIS A 87 -1.60 14.33 5.99
CA HIS A 87 -0.96 13.14 6.52
C HIS A 87 -0.90 13.22 8.04
N GLY A 88 -0.69 12.08 8.69
CA GLY A 88 -0.62 12.04 10.15
C GLY A 88 -0.60 10.62 10.66
N ARG A 89 -0.78 10.47 11.96
CA ARG A 89 -0.86 9.18 12.65
C ARG A 89 -2.07 9.10 13.57
N ILE A 90 -2.53 7.88 13.82
CA ILE A 90 -3.64 7.59 14.74
C ILE A 90 -3.07 6.95 16.00
N PHE A 91 -3.39 7.52 17.16
CA PHE A 91 -2.92 7.08 18.47
C PHE A 91 -4.09 6.74 19.39
N SER A 92 -3.81 5.80 20.30
CA SER A 92 -4.68 5.45 21.42
C SER A 92 -4.46 6.44 22.57
N SER A 93 -5.51 7.01 23.17
CA SER A 93 -5.34 7.91 24.31
C SER A 93 -4.90 7.19 25.59
N ASP A 94 -5.32 5.94 25.80
CA ASP A 94 -5.03 5.14 26.99
C ASP A 94 -3.59 4.58 27.01
N SER A 95 -3.11 4.09 25.88
CA SER A 95 -1.79 3.44 25.76
C SER A 95 -0.73 4.34 25.13
N GLY A 96 -1.12 5.44 24.49
CA GLY A 96 -0.23 6.31 23.70
C GLY A 96 0.35 5.65 22.45
N ARG A 97 -0.06 4.42 22.13
CA ARG A 97 0.50 3.64 21.03
C ARG A 97 -0.17 4.01 19.69
N PRO A 98 0.57 3.90 18.57
CA PRO A 98 -0.04 3.96 17.25
C PRO A 98 -1.02 2.79 17.08
N ILE A 99 -2.23 3.08 16.62
CA ILE A 99 -3.29 2.09 16.38
C ILE A 99 -3.71 2.12 14.91
N PRO A 100 -4.03 0.98 14.28
CA PRO A 100 -4.60 1.01 12.94
C PRO A 100 -5.92 1.79 12.96
N GLY A 101 -6.40 2.18 11.80
CA GLY A 101 -7.65 2.91 11.68
C GLY A 101 -7.95 3.29 10.24
N ILE A 102 -9.08 3.94 10.06
CA ILE A 102 -9.58 4.38 8.76
C ILE A 102 -9.80 5.89 8.82
N ILE A 103 -9.27 6.58 7.80
CA ILE A 103 -9.48 8.00 7.56
C ILE A 103 -10.51 8.16 6.44
N ALA A 104 -11.55 8.94 6.72
CA ALA A 104 -12.56 9.35 5.76
C ALA A 104 -12.59 10.88 5.66
N ILE A 105 -12.89 11.39 4.47
CA ILE A 105 -13.07 12.81 4.22
C ILE A 105 -14.55 13.03 3.90
N LYS A 106 -15.22 13.90 4.66
CA LYS A 106 -16.64 14.17 4.43
C LYS A 106 -16.87 14.68 3.01
N GLY A 107 -17.84 14.08 2.32
CA GLY A 107 -18.18 14.41 0.93
C GLY A 107 -17.34 13.66 -0.12
N ILE A 108 -16.30 12.92 0.27
CA ILE A 108 -15.51 12.09 -0.65
C ILE A 108 -15.74 10.62 -0.30
N ASN A 109 -16.38 9.87 -1.20
CA ASN A 109 -16.68 8.44 -1.02
C ASN A 109 -15.45 7.55 -1.26
N TYR A 110 -14.41 7.75 -0.45
CA TYR A 110 -13.19 6.97 -0.49
C TYR A 110 -12.50 7.05 0.87
N THR A 111 -12.11 5.90 1.42
CA THR A 111 -11.44 5.79 2.71
C THR A 111 -9.98 5.37 2.56
N VAL A 112 -9.11 5.88 3.43
CA VAL A 112 -7.70 5.49 3.49
C VAL A 112 -7.44 4.71 4.77
N ASN A 113 -6.80 3.55 4.64
CA ASN A 113 -6.36 2.76 5.79
C ASN A 113 -5.03 3.32 6.32
N ALA A 114 -4.95 3.54 7.63
CA ALA A 114 -3.69 3.83 8.29
C ALA A 114 -2.77 2.60 8.29
N GLY A 115 -1.46 2.83 8.17
CA GLY A 115 -0.44 1.81 8.14
C GLY A 115 -0.44 0.95 9.40
N ARG A 116 -0.36 -0.37 9.25
CA ARG A 116 -0.47 -1.31 10.38
C ARG A 116 0.61 -1.14 11.45
N ARG A 117 1.80 -0.69 11.06
CA ARG A 117 2.97 -0.64 11.95
C ARG A 117 3.11 0.69 12.68
N PHE A 118 2.87 1.80 12.00
CA PHE A 118 3.10 3.14 12.54
C PHE A 118 1.83 4.00 12.59
N ALA A 119 0.67 3.43 12.22
CA ALA A 119 -0.61 4.12 12.14
C ALA A 119 -0.58 5.37 11.26
N ASP A 120 0.37 5.45 10.33
CA ASP A 120 0.58 6.56 9.42
C ASP A 120 -0.41 6.50 8.26
N TYR A 121 -0.93 7.66 7.87
CA TYR A 121 -1.83 7.77 6.73
C TYR A 121 -1.43 8.96 5.87
N HIS A 122 -1.75 8.85 4.58
CA HIS A 122 -1.51 9.88 3.58
C HIS A 122 -2.73 9.99 2.67
N ARG A 123 -3.27 11.19 2.54
CA ARG A 123 -4.44 11.47 1.70
C ARG A 123 -4.21 12.71 0.85
N LEU A 124 -4.07 12.51 -0.46
CA LEU A 124 -4.03 13.60 -1.42
C LEU A 124 -5.42 14.26 -1.51
N LEU A 125 -5.43 15.59 -1.50
CA LEU A 125 -6.62 16.44 -1.55
C LEU A 125 -6.32 17.68 -2.38
N ALA A 126 -7.36 18.29 -2.95
CA ALA A 126 -7.20 19.53 -3.70
C ALA A 126 -6.85 20.68 -2.73
N PRO A 127 -5.86 21.53 -3.05
CA PRO A 127 -5.48 22.65 -2.21
C PRO A 127 -6.54 23.75 -2.24
N ARG A 128 -6.42 24.70 -1.30
CA ARG A 128 -7.27 25.90 -1.14
C ARG A 128 -8.73 25.60 -0.79
N GLU A 129 -8.95 24.51 -0.06
CA GLU A 129 -10.27 24.05 0.37
C GLU A 129 -10.26 23.66 1.86
N ARG A 130 -11.45 23.70 2.47
CA ARG A 130 -11.67 23.23 3.84
C ARG A 130 -12.23 21.82 3.81
N TYR A 131 -11.62 20.92 4.57
CA TYR A 131 -12.03 19.52 4.68
C TYR A 131 -12.38 19.15 6.11
N GLU A 132 -13.37 18.27 6.27
CA GLU A 132 -13.64 17.59 7.54
C GLU A 132 -13.08 16.17 7.44
N VAL A 133 -12.06 15.89 8.25
CA VAL A 133 -11.34 14.62 8.29
C VAL A 133 -11.84 13.83 9.49
N LEU A 134 -12.30 12.61 9.26
CA LEU A 134 -12.81 11.69 10.28
C LEU A 134 -11.84 10.52 10.43
N ALA A 135 -11.39 10.27 11.66
CA ALA A 135 -10.64 9.07 12.01
C ALA A 135 -11.52 8.10 12.81
N THR A 136 -11.47 6.82 12.42
CA THR A 136 -12.26 5.75 13.02
C THR A 136 -11.40 4.51 13.26
N MET A 137 -11.69 3.78 14.34
CA MET A 137 -11.09 2.49 14.65
C MET A 137 -12.09 1.69 15.50
N PRO A 138 -12.44 0.44 15.16
CA PRO A 138 -13.33 -0.37 15.99
C PRO A 138 -12.87 -0.45 17.46
N GLY A 139 -13.81 -0.23 18.39
CA GLY A 139 -13.53 -0.17 19.83
C GLY A 139 -13.06 1.20 20.33
N TYR A 140 -13.02 2.22 19.47
CA TYR A 140 -12.66 3.59 19.80
C TYR A 140 -13.72 4.58 19.32
N LYS A 141 -13.91 5.65 20.09
CA LYS A 141 -14.77 6.76 19.70
C LYS A 141 -14.15 7.47 18.50
N SER A 142 -14.93 7.59 17.43
CA SER A 142 -14.52 8.28 16.22
C SER A 142 -14.32 9.77 16.50
N LYS A 143 -13.33 10.39 15.84
CA LYS A 143 -13.00 11.81 16.03
C LYS A 143 -12.92 12.51 14.69
N SER A 144 -13.59 13.65 14.55
CA SER A 144 -13.46 14.51 13.37
C SER A 144 -12.68 15.78 13.69
N THR A 145 -12.01 16.32 12.68
CA THR A 145 -11.34 17.62 12.74
C THR A 145 -11.53 18.36 11.42
N SER A 146 -11.64 19.68 11.48
CA SER A 146 -11.66 20.53 10.29
C SER A 146 -10.25 21.03 9.98
N ILE A 147 -9.78 20.83 8.75
CA ILE A 147 -8.51 21.36 8.27
C ILE A 147 -8.73 22.35 7.13
N TRP A 148 -7.89 23.37 7.06
CA TRP A 148 -7.73 24.21 5.87
C TRP A 148 -6.49 23.75 5.14
N LEU A 149 -6.65 23.21 3.92
CA LEU A 149 -5.52 22.78 3.12
C LEU A 149 -5.09 23.93 2.21
N GLY A 150 -3.95 24.54 2.50
CA GLY A 150 -3.33 25.55 1.63
C GLY A 150 -2.59 24.93 0.45
N GLU A 151 -1.45 25.52 0.08
CA GLU A 151 -0.57 24.96 -0.97
C GLU A 151 0.42 23.92 -0.42
N THR A 152 0.54 23.84 0.90
CA THR A 152 1.43 22.90 1.61
C THR A 152 0.64 21.81 2.31
N ALA A 153 1.27 20.65 2.48
CA ALA A 153 0.70 19.52 3.20
C ALA A 153 0.41 19.89 4.65
N VAL A 154 -0.66 19.30 5.20
CA VAL A 154 -1.08 19.50 6.58
C VAL A 154 -0.84 18.22 7.36
N ASN A 155 -0.18 18.35 8.51
CA ASN A 155 -0.10 17.27 9.49
C ASN A 155 -1.35 17.30 10.39
N ALA A 156 -2.07 16.18 10.47
CA ALA A 156 -3.26 16.02 11.30
C ALA A 156 -3.21 14.68 12.05
N ASP A 157 -2.62 14.66 13.23
CA ASP A 157 -2.62 13.47 14.09
C ASP A 157 -3.97 13.34 14.82
N PHE A 158 -4.41 12.10 15.00
CA PHE A 158 -5.64 11.76 15.71
C PHE A 158 -5.32 10.98 16.96
N ILE A 159 -5.92 11.38 18.07
CA ILE A 159 -5.89 10.63 19.34
C ILE A 159 -7.33 10.19 19.60
N LEU A 160 -7.55 8.88 19.59
CA LEU A 160 -8.87 8.26 19.77
C LEU A 160 -8.98 7.69 21.18
N ASP A 161 -10.16 7.87 21.77
CA ASP A 161 -10.48 7.35 23.09
C ASP A 161 -11.15 5.98 22.99
N PRO A 162 -10.74 4.98 23.80
CA PRO A 162 -11.45 3.70 23.84
C PRO A 162 -12.93 3.89 24.16
N GLU A 163 -13.79 3.13 23.49
CA GLU A 163 -15.18 3.04 23.90
C GLU A 163 -15.23 2.30 25.24
N VAL A 164 -15.70 2.99 26.28
CA VAL A 164 -15.95 2.35 27.57
C VAL A 164 -17.13 1.40 27.36
N ILE A 165 -16.83 0.11 27.20
CA ILE A 165 -17.83 -0.93 27.38
C ILE A 165 -18.13 -0.94 28.87
N THR A 166 -19.12 -0.17 29.30
CA THR A 166 -19.78 -0.43 30.58
C THR A 166 -20.39 -1.82 30.46
N LYS A 167 -19.65 -2.84 30.89
CA LYS A 167 -20.29 -4.04 31.41
C LYS A 167 -21.15 -3.54 32.57
N VAL A 168 -22.42 -3.31 32.31
CA VAL A 168 -23.41 -3.29 33.36
C VAL A 168 -23.30 -4.68 33.99
N HIS A 169 -22.53 -4.76 35.06
CA HIS A 169 -22.53 -5.91 35.94
C HIS A 169 -23.92 -5.92 36.57
N ASN A 170 -24.88 -6.55 35.88
CA ASN A 170 -26.02 -7.11 36.58
C ASN A 170 -25.43 -8.23 37.44
N ALA A 171 -25.03 -7.85 38.65
CA ALA A 171 -24.73 -8.76 39.72
C ALA A 171 -26.04 -9.47 40.06
N CYS A 172 -26.18 -10.68 39.54
CA CYS A 172 -26.72 -11.87 40.20
C CYS A 172 -26.93 -12.93 39.12
N ASP A 173 -25.92 -13.79 38.92
CA ASP A 173 -26.23 -15.21 38.80
C ASP A 173 -25.03 -16.06 39.23
N CYS A 174 -25.19 -16.75 40.35
CA CYS A 174 -24.27 -17.76 40.84
C CYS A 174 -24.55 -19.07 40.08
N GLY A 175 -23.68 -19.43 39.14
CA GLY A 175 -23.75 -20.70 38.42
C GLY A 175 -22.38 -21.15 37.94
N SER A 176 -21.81 -22.09 38.67
CA SER A 176 -20.58 -22.83 38.38
C SER A 176 -20.43 -23.29 36.92
N GLY A 177 -19.22 -23.16 36.33
CA GLY A 177 -18.93 -23.94 35.12
C GLY A 177 -17.74 -23.52 34.25
N SER A 178 -16.59 -24.12 34.53
CA SER A 178 -15.53 -24.49 33.56
C SER A 178 -14.62 -23.41 32.95
N LYS A 179 -13.37 -23.44 33.43
CA LYS A 179 -12.15 -23.02 32.72
C LYS A 179 -12.09 -23.63 31.31
N LYS A 180 -12.23 -22.84 30.25
CA LYS A 180 -11.81 -23.23 28.89
C LYS A 180 -11.33 -22.01 28.08
N ARG A 181 -10.08 -21.58 28.30
CA ARG A 181 -9.31 -20.84 27.28
C ARG A 181 -7.79 -20.77 27.55
N LEU A 182 -7.22 -21.85 28.10
CA LEU A 182 -5.77 -22.00 28.27
C LEU A 182 -5.26 -23.34 27.69
N GLY A 183 -5.94 -23.87 26.68
CA GLY A 183 -5.54 -25.11 25.97
C GLY A 183 -5.00 -24.87 24.55
N ASN A 184 -5.40 -23.78 23.89
CA ASN A 184 -5.18 -23.62 22.44
C ASN A 184 -3.82 -22.99 22.07
N VAL A 185 -3.07 -22.43 23.01
CA VAL A 185 -1.75 -21.83 22.69
C VAL A 185 -0.66 -22.89 22.64
N TRP A 186 -0.75 -23.91 23.52
CA TRP A 186 0.21 -25.01 23.57
C TRP A 186 0.04 -25.95 22.36
N GLU A 187 -1.19 -26.27 21.97
CA GLU A 187 -1.46 -27.11 20.79
C GLU A 187 -0.93 -26.50 19.49
N VAL A 188 -1.11 -25.19 19.29
CA VAL A 188 -0.66 -24.51 18.06
C VAL A 188 0.86 -24.40 18.00
N HIS A 189 1.54 -24.17 19.14
CA HIS A 189 3.00 -24.18 19.19
C HIS A 189 3.59 -25.58 18.91
N SER A 190 2.98 -26.65 19.43
CA SER A 190 3.41 -28.02 19.14
C SER A 190 3.27 -28.39 17.67
N LEU A 191 2.18 -27.96 17.00
CA LEU A 191 1.97 -28.22 15.57
C LEU A 191 2.99 -27.50 14.68
N ILE A 192 3.34 -26.24 15.01
CA ILE A 192 4.36 -25.47 14.28
C ILE A 192 5.74 -26.14 14.43
N TYR A 193 6.08 -26.62 15.63
CA TYR A 193 7.35 -27.30 15.88
C TYR A 193 7.47 -28.62 15.09
N ILE A 194 6.40 -29.42 15.07
CA ILE A 194 6.35 -30.66 14.28
C ILE A 194 6.53 -30.35 12.78
N PHE A 195 5.85 -29.31 12.27
CA PHE A 195 5.96 -28.91 10.86
C PHE A 195 7.38 -28.47 10.49
N LEU A 196 8.05 -27.70 11.35
CA LEU A 196 9.45 -27.30 11.16
C LEU A 196 10.41 -28.50 11.15
N VAL A 197 10.23 -29.45 12.06
CA VAL A 197 11.06 -30.67 12.12
C VAL A 197 10.85 -31.53 10.85
N CYS A 198 9.61 -31.69 10.40
CA CYS A 198 9.30 -32.45 9.19
C CYS A 198 9.89 -31.80 7.93
N THR A 199 9.81 -30.47 7.79
CA THR A 199 10.39 -29.76 6.64
C THR A 199 11.92 -29.84 6.63
N LEU A 200 12.58 -29.68 7.78
CA LEU A 200 14.03 -29.87 7.93
C LEU A 200 14.46 -31.31 7.59
N ALA A 201 13.72 -32.31 8.09
CA ALA A 201 14.01 -33.71 7.79
C ALA A 201 13.87 -34.02 6.29
N PHE A 202 12.84 -33.49 5.65
CA PHE A 202 12.62 -33.64 4.20
C PHE A 202 13.74 -33.01 3.38
N VAL A 203 14.16 -31.78 3.72
CA VAL A 203 15.29 -31.10 3.08
C VAL A 203 16.58 -31.90 3.28
N CYS A 204 16.84 -32.43 4.48
CA CYS A 204 17.99 -33.29 4.74
C CYS A 204 17.99 -34.57 3.89
N VAL A 205 16.82 -35.20 3.69
CA VAL A 205 16.69 -36.37 2.80
C VAL A 205 16.98 -36.00 1.35
N LEU A 206 16.48 -34.85 0.87
CA LEU A 206 16.76 -34.37 -0.48
C LEU A 206 18.24 -34.05 -0.69
N LEU A 207 18.91 -33.42 0.29
CA LEU A 207 20.33 -33.14 0.23
C LEU A 207 21.17 -34.44 0.25
N LYS A 208 20.81 -35.42 1.07
CA LYS A 208 21.47 -36.74 1.07
C LYS A 208 21.27 -37.48 -0.26
N ARG A 209 20.07 -37.42 -0.85
CA ARG A 209 19.77 -38.00 -2.17
C ARG A 209 20.59 -37.32 -3.27
N LYS A 210 20.67 -35.98 -3.27
CA LYS A 210 21.46 -35.20 -4.22
C LYS A 210 22.96 -35.51 -4.10
N MET A 211 23.50 -35.61 -2.88
CA MET A 211 24.88 -36.04 -2.66
C MET A 211 25.15 -37.46 -3.17
N ARG A 212 24.28 -38.44 -2.88
CA ARG A 212 24.45 -39.82 -3.39
C ARG A 212 24.40 -39.89 -4.91
N SER A 213 23.51 -39.11 -5.55
CA SER A 213 23.44 -39.01 -7.01
C SER A 213 24.73 -38.44 -7.61
N ASN A 214 25.28 -37.36 -7.04
CA ASN A 214 26.52 -36.76 -7.50
C ASN A 214 27.76 -37.67 -7.30
N ILE A 215 27.80 -38.45 -6.21
CA ILE A 215 28.88 -39.42 -5.98
C ILE A 215 28.78 -40.59 -6.98
N SER A 216 27.55 -41.04 -7.31
CA SER A 216 27.31 -42.07 -8.32
C SER A 216 27.69 -41.62 -9.74
N SER A 217 27.37 -40.38 -10.13
CA SER A 217 27.74 -39.84 -11.45
C SER A 217 29.27 -39.68 -11.59
N ASN A 218 29.95 -39.21 -10.53
CA ASN A 218 31.41 -39.10 -10.54
C ASN A 218 32.13 -40.46 -10.63
N ARG A 219 31.56 -41.52 -10.03
CA ARG A 219 32.08 -42.90 -10.16
C ARG A 219 31.90 -43.48 -11.56
N GLN A 220 30.85 -43.10 -12.30
CA GLN A 220 30.66 -43.54 -13.70
C GLN A 220 31.60 -42.81 -14.66
N LEU A 221 31.87 -41.51 -14.44
CA LEU A 221 32.83 -40.73 -15.22
C LEU A 221 34.27 -41.26 -15.11
N THR A 222 34.71 -41.66 -13.91
CA THR A 222 36.04 -42.25 -13.71
C THR A 222 36.20 -43.63 -14.36
N LYS A 223 35.13 -44.45 -14.41
CA LYS A 223 35.17 -45.76 -15.09
C LYS A 223 35.20 -45.67 -16.62
N ARG A 224 34.70 -44.59 -17.22
CA ARG A 224 34.78 -44.34 -18.67
C ARG A 224 36.17 -43.87 -19.12
N SER A 225 36.94 -43.21 -18.26
CA SER A 225 38.30 -42.76 -18.57
C SER A 225 39.37 -43.87 -18.54
N LEU A 226 39.07 -45.04 -17.98
CA LEU A 226 39.99 -46.19 -17.88
C LEU A 226 39.75 -47.26 -18.97
N ARG A 227 38.87 -46.99 -19.95
CA ARG A 227 38.69 -47.79 -21.17
C ARG A 227 38.89 -46.91 -22.39
N VAL A 228 40.15 -46.55 -22.65
CA VAL A 228 40.71 -46.20 -23.97
C VAL A 228 42.10 -46.80 -24.00
#